data_AF-A0A924B7I2-F1
#
_entry.id   AF-A0A924B7I2-F1
#
_cell.length_a   1.000
_cell.length_b   1.000
_cell.length_c   1.000
_cell.angle_alpha   90.00
_cell.angle_beta   90.00
_cell.angle_gamma   90.00
#
_symmetry.space_group_name_H-M   'P 1'
#
loop_
_entity.id
_entity.type
_entity.pdbx_description
1 polymer ?
#
loop_
_entity_poly.entity_id
_entity_poly.type
_entity_poly.pdbx_seq_one_letter_code
_entity_poly.pdbx_strand_id
1 'polypeptide(L)'
;FYFGDTSRLLTFNPGSQTYGSVSWYGSCASGFALTGTLNMAGTLSFTGGCPASINGGTINATGNISYTGNGSGGTVKVIANGSTNQTISGSAGGSYAPSLEIASTGGAVTVSSGINFLAGLKYTSGTVDLSASRIAFNELGYQNTVIPGNLLFNDVTWYSDCQGKLAVTGTMQINGTTTMSGGCPVGLPSGKLRMYGNANFLRADPNSGVQLEFAGSTATTVASTINGMPGGNVEVTKTGGGKITLTTKVAFSGVSQIFTLTSGSVDMAGFNLSMPSLTLNGNTVTRNGGALSVNGSTVAAGSQSVYGGTVAP
;
A
#
# COMPACT_ATOMS: atom_id res chain seq x y z
N PHE A 1 -4.11 -8.70 -30.82
CA PHE A 1 -4.96 -7.53 -31.13
C PHE A 1 -4.31 -6.28 -30.57
N TYR A 2 -4.32 -5.18 -31.34
CA TYR A 2 -3.71 -3.91 -30.96
C TYR A 2 -4.77 -2.80 -31.01
N PHE A 3 -4.90 -2.04 -29.93
CA PHE A 3 -5.72 -0.84 -29.85
C PHE A 3 -4.81 0.40 -29.78
N GLY A 4 -4.91 1.31 -30.75
CA GLY A 4 -4.26 2.62 -30.71
C GLY A 4 -5.08 3.64 -31.51
N ASP A 5 -5.21 4.87 -31.00
CA ASP A 5 -5.83 5.99 -31.73
C ASP A 5 -5.31 7.37 -31.27
N THR A 6 -5.49 8.34 -32.16
CA THR A 6 -5.04 9.74 -32.16
C THR A 6 -6.03 10.79 -31.63
N SER A 7 -7.33 10.53 -31.38
CA SER A 7 -8.19 11.49 -30.62
C SER A 7 -9.66 11.10 -30.33
N ARG A 8 -10.17 9.88 -30.59
CA ARG A 8 -11.61 9.55 -30.41
C ARG A 8 -11.86 8.43 -29.39
N LEU A 9 -13.05 8.44 -28.78
CA LEU A 9 -13.53 7.35 -27.91
C LEU A 9 -13.77 6.10 -28.76
N LEU A 10 -13.02 5.04 -28.49
CA LEU A 10 -13.21 3.73 -29.12
C LEU A 10 -14.02 2.81 -28.21
N THR A 11 -15.16 2.30 -28.70
CA THR A 11 -15.96 1.29 -28.00
C THR A 11 -15.67 -0.09 -28.56
N PHE A 12 -15.36 -1.04 -27.69
CA PHE A 12 -15.11 -2.43 -28.06
C PHE A 12 -16.02 -3.37 -27.26
N ASN A 13 -16.68 -4.30 -27.97
CA ASN A 13 -17.42 -5.41 -27.40
C ASN A 13 -16.78 -6.72 -27.90
N PRO A 14 -16.07 -7.47 -27.05
CA PRO A 14 -15.36 -8.68 -27.45
C PRO A 14 -16.27 -9.88 -27.76
N GLY A 15 -17.54 -9.85 -27.36
CA GLY A 15 -18.43 -11.00 -27.41
C GLY A 15 -17.95 -12.14 -26.50
N SER A 16 -18.19 -13.39 -26.91
CA SER A 16 -17.79 -14.60 -26.16
C SER A 16 -16.38 -15.12 -26.51
N GLN A 17 -15.67 -14.44 -27.41
CA GLN A 17 -14.41 -14.94 -27.95
C GLN A 17 -13.26 -14.87 -26.93
N THR A 18 -12.32 -15.80 -27.06
CA THR A 18 -11.03 -15.76 -26.35
C THR A 18 -9.94 -15.27 -27.30
N TYR A 19 -9.24 -14.23 -26.89
CA TYR A 19 -8.18 -13.61 -27.68
C TYR A 19 -6.82 -14.16 -27.25
N GLY A 20 -5.85 -14.13 -28.17
CA GLY A 20 -4.44 -14.39 -27.84
C GLY A 20 -3.86 -13.22 -27.02
N SER A 21 -2.79 -12.61 -27.50
CA SER A 21 -2.24 -11.40 -26.87
C SER A 21 -3.06 -10.16 -27.26
N VAL A 22 -3.29 -9.29 -26.27
CA VAL A 22 -3.96 -7.99 -26.47
C VAL A 22 -3.08 -6.89 -25.91
N SER A 23 -2.79 -5.89 -26.75
CA SER A 23 -1.98 -4.74 -26.38
C SER A 23 -2.80 -3.47 -26.54
N TRP A 24 -2.79 -2.68 -25.48
CA TRP A 24 -3.42 -1.37 -25.39
C TRP A 24 -2.34 -0.30 -25.41
N TYR A 25 -2.48 0.61 -26.37
CA TYR A 25 -1.60 1.75 -26.52
C TYR A 25 -2.40 3.03 -26.28
N GLY A 26 -2.25 3.58 -25.08
CA GLY A 26 -2.87 4.85 -24.69
C GLY A 26 -2.14 6.05 -25.29
N SER A 27 -2.90 7.00 -25.83
CA SER A 27 -2.44 8.37 -26.13
C SER A 27 -3.12 9.37 -25.18
N CYS A 28 -2.53 10.55 -24.99
CA CYS A 28 -3.04 11.56 -24.05
C CYS A 28 -4.45 12.10 -24.37
N ALA A 29 -5.01 11.77 -25.53
CA ALA A 29 -6.32 12.24 -25.99
C ALA A 29 -7.37 11.11 -26.12
N SER A 30 -6.99 9.86 -25.83
CA SER A 30 -7.87 8.70 -26.06
C SER A 30 -8.49 8.18 -24.77
N GLY A 31 -9.82 8.09 -24.76
CA GLY A 31 -10.56 7.20 -23.88
C GLY A 31 -10.99 5.96 -24.64
N PHE A 32 -11.13 4.83 -23.95
CA PHE A 32 -11.69 3.61 -24.52
C PHE A 32 -12.81 3.10 -23.64
N ALA A 33 -13.85 2.56 -24.26
CA ALA A 33 -14.95 1.90 -23.59
C ALA A 33 -14.92 0.40 -23.89
N LEU A 34 -14.69 -0.43 -22.88
CA LEU A 34 -14.89 -1.87 -22.98
C LEU A 34 -16.31 -2.17 -22.49
N THR A 35 -17.12 -2.81 -23.33
CA THR A 35 -18.44 -3.30 -22.96
C THR A 35 -18.41 -4.83 -22.89
N GLY A 36 -18.94 -5.42 -21.82
CA GLY A 36 -18.86 -6.86 -21.58
C GLY A 36 -17.51 -7.35 -21.08
N THR A 37 -17.18 -8.61 -21.38
CA THR A 37 -16.01 -9.31 -20.84
C THR A 37 -15.05 -9.74 -21.94
N LEU A 38 -13.83 -9.21 -21.93
CA LEU A 38 -12.74 -9.63 -22.80
C LEU A 38 -12.02 -10.83 -22.16
N ASN A 39 -12.11 -12.00 -22.79
CA ASN A 39 -11.33 -13.17 -22.38
C ASN A 39 -10.03 -13.24 -23.16
N MET A 40 -8.91 -13.48 -22.49
CA MET A 40 -7.61 -13.58 -23.16
C MET A 40 -6.68 -14.61 -22.54
N ALA A 41 -6.01 -15.36 -23.42
CA ALA A 41 -5.07 -16.42 -23.08
C ALA A 41 -3.60 -16.03 -23.29
N GLY A 42 -3.34 -15.04 -24.16
CA GLY A 42 -1.99 -14.51 -24.36
C GLY A 42 -1.64 -13.44 -23.32
N THR A 43 -0.62 -12.64 -23.65
CA THR A 43 -0.19 -11.55 -22.76
C THR A 43 -1.10 -10.34 -22.91
N LEU A 44 -1.52 -9.76 -21.79
CA LEU A 44 -2.14 -8.43 -21.70
C LEU A 44 -1.06 -7.38 -21.50
N SER A 45 -0.99 -6.41 -22.40
CA SER A 45 0.02 -5.34 -22.33
C SER A 45 -0.62 -3.97 -22.37
N PHE A 46 -0.27 -3.13 -21.40
CA PHE A 46 -0.57 -1.69 -21.38
C PHE A 46 0.73 -0.93 -21.63
N THR A 47 0.85 -0.32 -22.82
CA THR A 47 2.14 0.13 -23.38
C THR A 47 2.18 1.62 -23.75
N GLY A 48 1.08 2.35 -23.57
CA GLY A 48 0.98 3.75 -23.97
C GLY A 48 1.96 4.67 -23.23
N GLY A 49 2.49 5.68 -23.93
CA GLY A 49 3.41 6.68 -23.36
C GLY A 49 2.74 7.73 -22.46
N CYS A 50 1.40 7.71 -22.36
CA CYS A 50 0.60 8.67 -21.60
C CYS A 50 -0.61 7.97 -20.98
N PRO A 51 -1.16 8.45 -19.84
CA PRO A 51 -2.33 7.82 -19.24
C PRO A 51 -3.55 7.94 -20.15
N ALA A 52 -3.99 6.84 -20.75
CA ALA A 52 -5.32 6.73 -21.37
C ALA A 52 -6.28 6.05 -20.38
N SER A 53 -7.57 6.35 -20.44
CA SER A 53 -8.56 5.65 -19.60
C SER A 53 -9.23 4.51 -20.37
N ILE A 54 -9.31 3.32 -19.78
CA ILE A 54 -10.16 2.23 -20.26
C ILE A 54 -11.30 2.09 -19.26
N ASN A 55 -12.52 2.32 -19.73
CA ASN A 55 -13.70 2.41 -18.88
C ASN A 55 -14.69 1.29 -19.15
N GLY A 56 -15.31 0.81 -18.09
CA GLY A 56 -16.30 -0.27 -18.11
C GLY A 56 -15.69 -1.66 -18.29
N GLY A 57 -16.58 -2.65 -18.42
CA GLY A 57 -16.23 -4.02 -18.79
C GLY A 57 -15.29 -4.75 -17.82
N THR A 58 -14.87 -5.94 -18.23
CA THR A 58 -13.93 -6.79 -17.48
C THR A 58 -12.97 -7.46 -18.45
N ILE A 59 -11.70 -7.61 -18.06
CA ILE A 59 -10.69 -8.35 -18.79
C ILE A 59 -10.31 -9.57 -17.94
N ASN A 60 -10.61 -10.78 -18.44
CA ASN A 60 -10.18 -12.04 -17.86
C ASN A 60 -8.86 -12.45 -18.51
N ALA A 61 -7.75 -12.26 -17.80
CA ALA A 61 -6.41 -12.59 -18.26
C ALA A 61 -5.95 -13.93 -17.64
N THR A 62 -5.90 -14.97 -18.47
CA THR A 62 -5.32 -16.27 -18.07
C THR A 62 -3.83 -16.38 -18.40
N GLY A 63 -3.30 -15.49 -19.25
CA GLY A 63 -1.87 -15.31 -19.52
C GLY A 63 -1.23 -14.17 -18.72
N ASN A 64 0.01 -13.80 -19.05
CA ASN A 64 0.76 -12.75 -18.34
C ASN A 64 0.12 -11.35 -18.48
N ILE A 65 0.41 -10.47 -17.53
CA ILE A 65 -0.01 -9.07 -17.52
C ILE A 65 1.21 -8.16 -17.43
N SER A 66 1.26 -7.12 -18.26
CA SER A 66 2.39 -6.20 -18.38
C SER A 66 1.91 -4.76 -18.46
N TYR A 67 2.27 -3.96 -17.47
CA TYR A 67 2.05 -2.52 -17.41
C TYR A 67 3.37 -1.80 -17.72
N THR A 68 3.77 -1.64 -18.97
CA THR A 68 5.11 -1.09 -19.30
C THR A 68 5.10 0.39 -19.70
N GLY A 69 3.95 0.93 -20.08
CA GLY A 69 3.78 2.36 -20.37
C GLY A 69 3.44 3.22 -19.14
N ASN A 70 3.13 4.50 -19.34
CA ASN A 70 2.49 5.40 -18.35
C ASN A 70 1.02 5.04 -18.10
N GLY A 71 0.69 3.76 -18.29
CA GLY A 71 -0.52 3.13 -17.82
C GLY A 71 -1.79 3.43 -18.59
N SER A 72 -2.78 2.62 -18.26
CA SER A 72 -4.16 2.79 -18.70
C SER A 72 -5.02 2.85 -17.46
N GLY A 73 -5.40 4.05 -17.04
CA GLY A 73 -6.33 4.26 -15.94
C GLY A 73 -7.76 3.89 -16.34
N GLY A 74 -8.74 4.51 -15.69
CA GLY A 74 -10.15 4.28 -15.95
C GLY A 74 -10.76 3.22 -15.05
N THR A 75 -11.98 2.81 -15.39
CA THR A 75 -12.83 1.95 -14.56
C THR A 75 -12.82 0.47 -14.95
N VAL A 76 -12.01 0.06 -15.93
CA VAL A 76 -11.92 -1.35 -16.32
C VAL A 76 -11.42 -2.22 -15.18
N LYS A 77 -11.98 -3.43 -15.11
CA LYS A 77 -11.55 -4.46 -14.16
C LYS A 77 -10.69 -5.50 -14.86
N VAL A 78 -9.45 -5.67 -14.42
CA VAL A 78 -8.57 -6.75 -14.86
C VAL A 78 -8.60 -7.87 -13.83
N ILE A 79 -8.78 -9.11 -14.26
CA ILE A 79 -8.76 -10.30 -13.41
C ILE A 79 -7.64 -11.23 -13.89
N ALA A 80 -6.63 -11.45 -13.06
CA ALA A 80 -5.64 -12.49 -13.25
C ALA A 80 -6.23 -13.82 -12.74
N ASN A 81 -6.69 -14.68 -13.66
CA ASN A 81 -7.43 -15.91 -13.35
C ASN A 81 -6.90 -17.16 -14.06
N GLY A 82 -5.62 -17.16 -14.43
CA GLY A 82 -4.95 -18.31 -15.04
C GLY A 82 -4.81 -19.50 -14.08
N SER A 83 -4.59 -20.67 -14.68
CA SER A 83 -4.31 -21.93 -13.99
C SER A 83 -2.84 -22.38 -14.11
N THR A 84 -2.03 -21.65 -14.88
CA THR A 84 -0.58 -21.79 -15.00
C THR A 84 0.11 -20.62 -14.31
N ASN A 85 1.45 -20.68 -14.23
CA ASN A 85 2.20 -19.55 -13.68
C ASN A 85 1.96 -18.28 -14.52
N GLN A 86 1.55 -17.20 -13.84
CA GLN A 86 1.36 -15.89 -14.45
C GLN A 86 2.40 -14.92 -13.88
N THR A 87 2.92 -14.06 -14.73
CA THR A 87 3.70 -12.89 -14.30
C THR A 87 2.86 -11.64 -14.49
N ILE A 88 2.80 -10.82 -13.44
CA ILE A 88 2.29 -9.46 -13.49
C ILE A 88 3.49 -8.54 -13.33
N SER A 89 3.76 -7.74 -14.35
CA SER A 89 4.93 -6.85 -14.38
C SER A 89 4.49 -5.42 -14.62
N GLY A 90 5.24 -4.48 -14.06
CA GLY A 90 5.20 -3.07 -14.44
C GLY A 90 6.58 -2.49 -14.79
N SER A 91 6.67 -1.19 -15.03
CA SER A 91 7.92 -0.44 -15.11
C SER A 91 8.15 0.40 -13.84
N ALA A 92 9.41 0.50 -13.42
CA ALA A 92 9.76 1.23 -12.21
C ALA A 92 9.40 2.73 -12.35
N GLY A 93 8.48 3.20 -11.50
CA GLY A 93 8.21 4.64 -11.32
C GLY A 93 7.23 5.30 -12.29
N GLY A 94 6.51 4.56 -13.15
CA GLY A 94 5.59 5.20 -14.12
C GLY A 94 4.33 4.45 -14.50
N SER A 95 4.21 3.15 -14.19
CA SER A 95 3.11 2.34 -14.72
C SER A 95 1.82 2.47 -13.94
N TYR A 96 0.81 3.13 -14.51
CA TYR A 96 -0.53 3.17 -13.95
C TYR A 96 -1.36 1.95 -14.36
N ALA A 97 -1.76 1.16 -13.38
CA ALA A 97 -2.64 0.02 -13.56
C ALA A 97 -4.09 0.39 -13.21
N PRO A 98 -5.08 -0.09 -13.98
CA PRO A 98 -6.47 -0.05 -13.58
C PRO A 98 -6.69 -1.05 -12.44
N SER A 99 -7.94 -1.27 -12.05
CA SER A 99 -8.24 -2.20 -10.95
C SER A 99 -7.80 -3.62 -11.31
N LEU A 100 -7.15 -4.28 -10.35
CA LEU A 100 -6.66 -5.66 -10.49
C LEU A 100 -7.32 -6.56 -9.45
N GLU A 101 -7.91 -7.67 -9.90
CA GLU A 101 -8.25 -8.80 -9.07
C GLU A 101 -7.31 -9.97 -9.35
N ILE A 102 -6.71 -10.54 -8.31
CA ILE A 102 -5.97 -11.80 -8.40
C ILE A 102 -6.89 -12.91 -7.91
N ALA A 103 -7.33 -13.75 -8.84
CA ALA A 103 -8.21 -14.89 -8.62
C ALA A 103 -7.68 -16.10 -9.41
N SER A 104 -6.39 -16.38 -9.26
CA SER A 104 -5.74 -17.50 -9.94
C SER A 104 -6.34 -18.82 -9.42
N THR A 105 -6.52 -19.75 -10.34
CA THR A 105 -7.13 -21.07 -10.10
C THR A 105 -6.08 -22.19 -10.04
N GLY A 106 -4.81 -21.88 -10.32
CA GLY A 106 -3.69 -22.80 -10.33
C GLY A 106 -2.38 -22.10 -10.72
N GLY A 107 -1.24 -22.72 -10.41
CA GLY A 107 0.07 -22.09 -10.58
C GLY A 107 0.34 -20.96 -9.58
N ALA A 108 1.47 -20.28 -9.76
CA ALA A 108 1.86 -19.11 -8.97
C ALA A 108 1.74 -17.83 -9.80
N VAL A 109 1.22 -16.76 -9.19
CA VAL A 109 1.25 -15.41 -9.74
C VAL A 109 2.48 -14.69 -9.17
N THR A 110 3.43 -14.32 -10.03
CA THR A 110 4.62 -13.55 -9.61
C THR A 110 4.44 -12.09 -9.98
N VAL A 111 4.61 -11.19 -9.02
CA VAL A 111 4.63 -9.74 -9.25
C VAL A 111 6.08 -9.25 -9.22
N SER A 112 6.66 -9.01 -10.39
CA SER A 112 8.12 -8.97 -10.56
C SER A 112 8.75 -7.57 -10.59
N SER A 113 7.96 -6.50 -10.51
CA SER A 113 8.48 -5.13 -10.57
C SER A 113 7.50 -4.11 -9.98
N GLY A 114 7.79 -2.82 -10.18
CA GLY A 114 6.97 -1.74 -9.66
C GLY A 114 5.67 -1.55 -10.43
N ILE A 115 4.55 -1.40 -9.71
CA ILE A 115 3.21 -1.16 -10.28
C ILE A 115 2.51 -0.08 -9.47
N ASN A 116 1.95 0.92 -10.13
CA ASN A 116 1.13 1.97 -9.50
C ASN A 116 -0.36 1.70 -9.77
N PHE A 117 -1.11 1.23 -8.80
CA PHE A 117 -2.56 1.03 -8.95
C PHE A 117 -3.32 2.35 -8.80
N LEU A 118 -4.23 2.62 -9.74
CA LEU A 118 -5.15 3.76 -9.71
C LEU A 118 -6.55 3.40 -9.24
N ALA A 119 -7.04 2.18 -9.45
CA ALA A 119 -8.41 1.80 -9.09
C ALA A 119 -8.46 0.60 -8.12
N GLY A 120 -7.38 0.38 -7.38
CA GLY A 120 -7.30 -0.60 -6.30
C GLY A 120 -6.81 -2.00 -6.70
N LEU A 121 -6.71 -2.85 -5.68
CA LEU A 121 -6.29 -4.25 -5.79
C LEU A 121 -7.18 -5.12 -4.90
N LYS A 122 -7.60 -6.27 -5.44
CA LYS A 122 -8.33 -7.29 -4.69
C LYS A 122 -7.64 -8.64 -4.85
N TYR A 123 -7.34 -9.28 -3.74
CA TYR A 123 -6.94 -10.69 -3.73
C TYR A 123 -8.15 -11.56 -3.35
N THR A 124 -8.37 -12.61 -4.15
CA THR A 124 -9.45 -13.57 -3.96
C THR A 124 -8.90 -14.98 -3.78
N SER A 125 -7.94 -15.41 -4.60
CA SER A 125 -7.37 -16.77 -4.53
C SER A 125 -6.03 -16.90 -5.27
N GLY A 126 -5.32 -18.00 -4.99
CA GLY A 126 -4.09 -18.41 -5.67
C GLY A 126 -2.84 -18.25 -4.83
N THR A 127 -1.71 -18.79 -5.30
CA THR A 127 -0.41 -18.51 -4.67
C THR A 127 0.19 -17.29 -5.34
N VAL A 128 0.59 -16.28 -4.57
CA VAL A 128 1.18 -15.04 -5.11
C VAL A 128 2.54 -14.80 -4.49
N ASP A 129 3.56 -14.63 -5.33
CA ASP A 129 4.87 -14.17 -4.94
C ASP A 129 5.00 -12.66 -5.20
N LEU A 130 5.15 -11.91 -4.12
CA LEU A 130 5.31 -10.45 -4.08
C LEU A 130 6.71 -10.04 -3.61
N SER A 131 7.65 -10.98 -3.43
CA SER A 131 8.95 -10.74 -2.80
C SER A 131 9.82 -9.70 -3.52
N ALA A 132 9.65 -9.56 -4.83
CA ALA A 132 10.35 -8.56 -5.66
C ALA A 132 9.52 -7.29 -5.92
N SER A 133 8.30 -7.20 -5.40
CA SER A 133 7.36 -6.13 -5.76
C SER A 133 7.70 -4.77 -5.15
N ARG A 134 7.36 -3.71 -5.89
CA ARG A 134 7.39 -2.29 -5.44
C ARG A 134 6.04 -1.66 -5.78
N ILE A 135 5.03 -1.91 -4.96
CA ILE A 135 3.65 -1.50 -5.27
C ILE A 135 3.41 -0.08 -4.76
N ALA A 136 2.71 0.72 -5.55
CA ALA A 136 2.15 1.96 -5.07
C ALA A 136 0.64 2.03 -5.32
N PHE A 137 -0.07 2.70 -4.42
CA PHE A 137 -1.48 3.03 -4.58
C PHE A 137 -1.61 4.55 -4.69
N ASN A 138 -2.20 5.02 -5.78
CA ASN A 138 -2.29 6.43 -6.12
C ASN A 138 -3.75 6.84 -6.32
N GLU A 139 -4.15 7.95 -5.73
CA GLU A 139 -5.51 8.48 -5.86
C GLU A 139 -5.76 9.05 -7.27
N LEU A 140 -5.04 10.05 -7.77
CA LEU A 140 -5.23 10.65 -9.12
C LEU A 140 -6.72 10.83 -9.52
N GLY A 141 -7.59 11.22 -8.57
CA GLY A 141 -9.04 11.34 -8.76
C GLY A 141 -9.85 10.03 -8.76
N TYR A 142 -9.22 8.89 -8.50
CA TYR A 142 -9.83 7.57 -8.39
C TYR A 142 -10.00 7.12 -6.93
N GLN A 143 -11.07 6.35 -6.70
CA GLN A 143 -11.29 5.66 -5.44
C GLN A 143 -10.57 4.32 -5.45
N ASN A 144 -9.59 4.17 -4.56
CA ASN A 144 -8.79 2.97 -4.45
C ASN A 144 -9.19 2.19 -3.21
N THR A 145 -9.74 0.99 -3.41
CA THR A 145 -9.93 0.03 -2.33
C THR A 145 -8.95 -1.10 -2.48
N VAL A 146 -8.22 -1.40 -1.40
CA VAL A 146 -7.30 -2.54 -1.35
C VAL A 146 -7.86 -3.61 -0.43
N ILE A 147 -8.06 -4.81 -0.98
CA ILE A 147 -8.47 -6.02 -0.26
C ILE A 147 -7.29 -7.00 -0.37
N PRO A 148 -6.30 -6.92 0.53
CA PRO A 148 -5.04 -7.66 0.42
C PRO A 148 -5.17 -9.16 0.76
N GLY A 149 -6.22 -9.56 1.48
CA GLY A 149 -6.35 -10.92 2.01
C GLY A 149 -5.14 -11.32 2.87
N ASN A 150 -4.51 -12.45 2.55
CA ASN A 150 -3.33 -12.96 3.26
C ASN A 150 -1.99 -12.63 2.56
N LEU A 151 -2.00 -11.80 1.51
CA LEU A 151 -0.81 -11.47 0.75
C LEU A 151 0.24 -10.76 1.60
N LEU A 152 1.51 -11.11 1.38
CA LEU A 152 2.67 -10.47 1.98
C LEU A 152 3.37 -9.61 0.92
N PHE A 153 3.13 -8.31 0.99
CA PHE A 153 3.70 -7.32 0.07
C PHE A 153 5.18 -7.09 0.42
N ASN A 154 6.02 -6.80 -0.57
CA ASN A 154 7.39 -6.38 -0.31
C ASN A 154 7.39 -4.88 0.05
N ASP A 155 7.54 -3.97 -0.91
CA ASP A 155 7.40 -2.54 -0.62
C ASP A 155 6.04 -2.00 -1.04
N VAL A 156 5.49 -1.12 -0.20
CA VAL A 156 4.22 -0.43 -0.48
C VAL A 156 4.39 1.06 -0.27
N THR A 157 4.04 1.84 -1.30
CA THR A 157 3.95 3.30 -1.21
C THR A 157 2.51 3.77 -1.39
N TRP A 158 2.05 4.62 -0.49
CA TRP A 158 0.77 5.31 -0.61
C TRP A 158 1.03 6.72 -1.11
N TYR A 159 0.34 7.11 -2.17
CA TYR A 159 0.38 8.45 -2.77
C TYR A 159 -1.01 9.08 -2.74
N SER A 160 -1.12 10.24 -2.11
CA SER A 160 -2.33 11.08 -2.20
C SER A 160 -2.08 12.33 -3.05
N ASP A 161 -3.11 12.68 -3.82
CA ASP A 161 -3.19 13.86 -4.68
C ASP A 161 -4.27 14.85 -4.20
N CYS A 162 -4.76 14.69 -2.97
CA CYS A 162 -5.82 15.49 -2.36
C CYS A 162 -7.24 15.27 -2.95
N GLN A 163 -7.44 14.33 -3.88
CA GLN A 163 -8.71 14.18 -4.62
C GLN A 163 -9.43 12.85 -4.41
N GLY A 164 -8.77 11.81 -3.91
CA GLY A 164 -9.36 10.49 -3.67
C GLY A 164 -9.49 10.11 -2.20
N LYS A 165 -10.12 8.95 -1.96
CA LYS A 165 -9.99 8.21 -0.70
C LYS A 165 -9.42 6.82 -0.98
N LEU A 166 -8.18 6.58 -0.55
CA LEU A 166 -7.55 5.26 -0.45
C LEU A 166 -8.09 4.53 0.77
N ALA A 167 -8.60 3.31 0.62
CA ALA A 167 -9.06 2.49 1.73
C ALA A 167 -8.39 1.11 1.72
N VAL A 168 -8.13 0.57 2.91
CA VAL A 168 -7.74 -0.82 3.11
C VAL A 168 -8.87 -1.54 3.82
N THR A 169 -9.30 -2.68 3.27
CA THR A 169 -10.27 -3.56 3.91
C THR A 169 -9.55 -4.77 4.49
N GLY A 170 -9.53 -4.89 5.81
CA GLY A 170 -8.80 -5.92 6.53
C GLY A 170 -7.38 -5.48 6.90
N THR A 171 -6.45 -6.44 6.97
CA THR A 171 -5.04 -6.18 7.31
C THR A 171 -4.15 -6.38 6.09
N MET A 172 -3.44 -5.34 5.67
CA MET A 172 -2.35 -5.46 4.70
C MET A 172 -1.05 -5.81 5.42
N GLN A 173 -0.35 -6.81 4.93
CA GLN A 173 0.93 -7.26 5.49
C GLN A 173 2.08 -6.83 4.58
N ILE A 174 3.08 -6.13 5.13
CA ILE A 174 4.16 -5.51 4.36
C ILE A 174 5.51 -5.95 4.95
N ASN A 175 6.25 -6.76 4.20
CA ASN A 175 7.56 -7.29 4.59
C ASN A 175 8.67 -6.24 4.46
N GLY A 176 8.64 -5.48 3.38
CA GLY A 176 9.60 -4.43 3.06
C GLY A 176 9.18 -3.08 3.66
N THR A 177 9.46 -2.01 2.93
CA THR A 177 9.24 -0.65 3.40
C THR A 177 7.82 -0.19 3.11
N THR A 178 7.17 0.38 4.12
CA THR A 178 5.92 1.13 3.98
C THR A 178 6.24 2.62 3.89
N THR A 179 5.76 3.29 2.84
CA THR A 179 5.92 4.73 2.67
C THR A 179 4.57 5.41 2.49
N MET A 180 4.31 6.50 3.21
CA MET A 180 3.18 7.40 2.96
C MET A 180 3.71 8.73 2.46
N SER A 181 3.40 9.08 1.20
CA SER A 181 3.96 10.22 0.49
C SER A 181 2.93 10.86 -0.47
N GLY A 182 3.31 11.91 -1.20
CA GLY A 182 2.42 12.57 -2.16
C GLY A 182 2.41 14.09 -2.07
N GLY A 183 1.50 14.71 -2.81
CA GLY A 183 1.28 16.16 -2.78
C GLY A 183 0.58 16.62 -1.51
N CYS A 184 -0.29 15.77 -0.95
CA CYS A 184 -1.10 16.02 0.24
C CYS A 184 -0.92 14.95 1.32
N PRO A 185 -1.37 15.22 2.56
CA PRO A 185 -1.49 14.19 3.60
C PRO A 185 -2.27 12.97 3.10
N VAL A 186 -1.70 11.78 3.25
CA VAL A 186 -2.38 10.53 2.88
C VAL A 186 -3.43 10.18 3.94
N GLY A 187 -4.71 10.23 3.57
CA GLY A 187 -5.84 9.89 4.42
C GLY A 187 -6.38 8.49 4.14
N LEU A 188 -5.86 7.48 4.84
CA LEU A 188 -6.45 6.13 4.85
C LEU A 188 -7.58 6.09 5.91
N PRO A 189 -8.88 6.04 5.52
CA PRO A 189 -9.98 6.15 6.46
C PRO A 189 -10.18 4.87 7.29
N SER A 190 -9.65 3.73 6.85
CA SER A 190 -9.87 2.43 7.47
C SER A 190 -8.78 1.41 7.14
N GLY A 191 -8.85 0.27 7.84
CA GLY A 191 -7.98 -0.88 7.66
C GLY A 191 -6.83 -0.91 8.65
N LYS A 192 -5.96 -1.92 8.49
CA LYS A 192 -4.76 -2.12 9.29
C LYS A 192 -3.56 -2.32 8.38
N LEU A 193 -2.46 -1.62 8.64
CA LEU A 193 -1.16 -1.86 8.02
C LEU A 193 -0.28 -2.58 9.03
N ARG A 194 -0.01 -3.87 8.79
CA ARG A 194 0.96 -4.66 9.55
C ARG A 194 2.30 -4.61 8.82
N MET A 195 3.25 -3.91 9.41
CA MET A 195 4.56 -3.61 8.85
C MET A 195 5.62 -4.46 9.58
N TYR A 196 6.30 -5.31 8.83
CA TYR A 196 7.44 -6.10 9.32
C TYR A 196 8.78 -5.40 9.05
N GLY A 197 8.86 -4.62 7.97
CA GLY A 197 10.03 -3.82 7.60
C GLY A 197 9.95 -2.37 8.10
N ASN A 198 10.59 -1.46 7.36
CA ASN A 198 10.71 -0.05 7.74
C ASN A 198 9.44 0.76 7.42
N ALA A 199 9.24 1.88 8.11
CA ALA A 199 8.11 2.76 7.87
C ALA A 199 8.52 4.23 7.76
N ASN A 200 8.14 4.87 6.65
CA ASN A 200 8.46 6.25 6.32
C ASN A 200 7.17 7.06 6.10
N PHE A 201 6.86 7.96 7.03
CA PHE A 201 5.67 8.80 6.98
C PHE A 201 6.06 10.22 6.55
N LEU A 202 6.07 10.44 5.23
CA LEU A 202 6.46 11.72 4.62
C LEU A 202 5.28 12.69 4.48
N ARG A 203 4.08 12.12 4.31
CA ARG A 203 2.79 12.80 4.17
C ARG A 203 1.69 11.87 4.70
N ALA A 204 1.18 12.09 5.90
CA ALA A 204 0.08 11.31 6.46
C ALA A 204 -0.95 12.26 7.09
N ASP A 205 -2.22 11.88 7.02
CA ASP A 205 -3.30 12.62 7.65
C ASP A 205 -3.47 12.15 9.10
N PRO A 206 -3.30 13.03 10.10
CA PRO A 206 -3.56 12.68 11.50
C PRO A 206 -5.03 12.36 11.80
N ASN A 207 -5.95 12.64 10.87
CA ASN A 207 -7.36 12.25 10.97
C ASN A 207 -7.66 10.91 10.28
N SER A 208 -6.66 10.26 9.69
CA SER A 208 -6.84 8.95 9.07
C SER A 208 -7.25 7.90 10.11
N GLY A 209 -8.18 7.00 9.78
CA GLY A 209 -8.61 5.90 10.66
C GLY A 209 -7.77 4.63 10.56
N VAL A 210 -6.70 4.61 9.75
CA VAL A 210 -5.87 3.41 9.56
C VAL A 210 -5.12 3.03 10.83
N GLN A 211 -5.21 1.75 11.19
CA GLN A 211 -4.44 1.17 12.28
C GLN A 211 -3.04 0.81 11.80
N LEU A 212 -2.04 1.05 12.64
CA LEU A 212 -0.65 0.68 12.37
C LEU A 212 -0.24 -0.46 13.32
N GLU A 213 0.40 -1.49 12.79
CA GLU A 213 1.05 -2.51 13.61
C GLU A 213 2.48 -2.73 13.13
N PHE A 214 3.43 -2.56 14.04
CA PHE A 214 4.83 -2.86 13.81
C PHE A 214 5.13 -4.25 14.38
N ALA A 215 5.22 -5.25 13.50
CA ALA A 215 5.23 -6.66 13.89
C ALA A 215 6.53 -7.38 13.48
N GLY A 216 6.65 -8.65 13.92
CA GLY A 216 7.69 -9.58 13.47
C GLY A 216 9.01 -9.46 14.22
N SER A 217 10.00 -10.25 13.80
CA SER A 217 11.29 -10.36 14.48
C SER A 217 12.35 -9.36 14.01
N THR A 218 12.16 -8.77 12.84
CA THR A 218 13.10 -7.81 12.26
C THR A 218 13.07 -6.48 13.01
N ALA A 219 14.23 -5.85 13.19
CA ALA A 219 14.29 -4.46 13.64
C ALA A 219 13.67 -3.54 12.59
N THR A 220 12.83 -2.60 13.02
CA THR A 220 12.14 -1.65 12.14
C THR A 220 12.58 -0.24 12.45
N THR A 221 12.95 0.53 11.43
CA THR A 221 13.08 1.98 11.59
C THR A 221 11.75 2.68 11.33
N VAL A 222 11.45 3.70 12.12
CA VAL A 222 10.32 4.61 11.89
C VAL A 222 10.86 6.02 11.66
N ALA A 223 10.46 6.61 10.54
CA ALA A 223 10.77 7.97 10.15
C ALA A 223 9.49 8.75 9.89
N SER A 224 9.48 10.03 10.24
CA SER A 224 8.40 10.97 9.97
C SER A 224 8.95 12.37 9.71
N THR A 225 8.50 13.00 8.64
CA THR A 225 8.84 14.41 8.33
C THR A 225 7.68 15.36 8.63
N ILE A 226 6.63 14.88 9.29
CA ILE A 226 5.36 15.58 9.50
C ILE A 226 5.02 15.72 10.99
N ASN A 227 4.19 16.71 11.32
CA ASN A 227 3.73 16.95 12.69
C ASN A 227 2.40 16.20 12.97
N GLY A 228 2.35 14.90 12.68
CA GLY A 228 1.16 14.08 12.88
C GLY A 228 1.19 12.80 12.05
N MET A 229 1.37 11.67 12.72
CA MET A 229 1.27 10.32 12.16
C MET A 229 -0.21 9.97 11.88
N PRO A 230 -0.50 8.90 11.11
CA PRO A 230 -1.87 8.39 10.93
C PRO A 230 -2.64 8.29 12.24
N GLY A 231 -3.91 8.70 12.26
CA GLY A 231 -4.72 8.85 13.49
C GLY A 231 -5.26 7.57 14.14
N GLY A 232 -5.23 6.42 13.48
CA GLY A 232 -5.71 5.16 14.04
C GLY A 232 -4.75 4.56 15.08
N ASN A 233 -5.22 3.55 15.83
CA ASN A 233 -4.41 2.93 16.89
C ASN A 233 -3.10 2.36 16.37
N VAL A 234 -2.09 2.39 17.24
CA VAL A 234 -0.75 1.90 16.96
C VAL A 234 -0.45 0.74 17.88
N GLU A 235 0.00 -0.36 17.31
CA GLU A 235 0.38 -1.57 18.02
C GLU A 235 1.82 -1.95 17.67
N VAL A 236 2.57 -2.43 18.66
CA VAL A 236 3.92 -2.96 18.47
C VAL A 236 3.96 -4.39 19.01
N THR A 237 4.17 -5.34 18.10
CA THR A 237 4.18 -6.79 18.33
C THR A 237 5.48 -7.38 17.80
N LYS A 238 6.60 -6.82 18.28
CA LYS A 238 7.93 -7.31 17.89
C LYS A 238 8.29 -8.56 18.67
N THR A 239 8.87 -9.55 17.99
CA THR A 239 9.24 -10.85 18.55
C THR A 239 10.75 -11.09 18.40
N GLY A 240 11.30 -12.14 19.03
CA GLY A 240 12.70 -12.54 18.81
C GLY A 240 13.76 -11.47 19.12
N GLY A 241 13.45 -10.49 19.98
CA GLY A 241 14.33 -9.36 20.27
C GLY A 241 14.23 -8.18 19.28
N GLY A 242 13.31 -8.24 18.31
CA GLY A 242 13.01 -7.14 17.41
C GLY A 242 12.62 -5.86 18.17
N LYS A 243 12.99 -4.72 17.60
CA LYS A 243 12.68 -3.39 18.16
C LYS A 243 12.24 -2.41 17.08
N ILE A 244 11.55 -1.36 17.51
CA ILE A 244 11.40 -0.13 16.73
C ILE A 244 12.58 0.78 17.05
N THR A 245 13.14 1.45 16.06
CA THR A 245 14.11 2.53 16.25
C THR A 245 13.65 3.78 15.52
N LEU A 246 13.53 4.90 16.23
CA LEU A 246 13.19 6.17 15.62
C LEU A 246 14.40 6.74 14.89
N THR A 247 14.18 7.33 13.73
CA THR A 247 15.22 8.00 12.93
C THR A 247 14.97 9.49 12.76
N THR A 248 13.82 9.95 13.26
CA THR A 248 13.38 11.35 13.30
C THR A 248 12.50 11.52 14.53
N LYS A 249 12.08 12.76 14.82
CA LYS A 249 10.94 12.99 15.71
C LYS A 249 9.69 12.28 15.17
N VAL A 250 8.86 11.73 16.06
CA VAL A 250 7.59 11.08 15.72
C VAL A 250 6.49 11.60 16.64
N ALA A 251 5.38 12.03 16.06
CA ALA A 251 4.24 12.56 16.80
C ALA A 251 2.94 11.89 16.36
N PHE A 252 2.36 11.10 17.26
CA PHE A 252 1.01 10.57 17.17
C PHE A 252 0.05 11.62 17.76
N SER A 253 -0.95 12.03 17.00
CA SER A 253 -1.80 13.18 17.36
C SER A 253 -3.30 12.94 17.15
N GLY A 254 -3.72 11.72 16.77
CA GLY A 254 -5.14 11.40 16.63
C GLY A 254 -5.84 11.46 17.99
N VAL A 255 -6.93 12.20 18.14
CA VAL A 255 -7.55 12.51 19.45
C VAL A 255 -8.00 11.30 20.28
N SER A 256 -8.18 10.13 19.67
CA SER A 256 -8.51 8.86 20.34
C SER A 256 -7.49 7.76 20.06
N GLN A 257 -6.30 8.14 19.60
CA GLN A 257 -5.24 7.21 19.25
C GLN A 257 -4.59 6.64 20.50
N ILE A 258 -4.52 5.31 20.55
CA ILE A 258 -3.80 4.56 21.58
C ILE A 258 -2.54 3.95 20.97
N PHE A 259 -1.40 4.17 21.61
CA PHE A 259 -0.16 3.46 21.33
C PHE A 259 0.02 2.32 22.33
N THR A 260 0.05 1.09 21.85
CA THR A 260 0.23 -0.12 22.66
C THR A 260 1.49 -0.86 22.26
N LEU A 261 2.42 -1.00 23.20
CA LEU A 261 3.57 -1.91 23.06
C LEU A 261 3.19 -3.25 23.69
N THR A 262 2.81 -4.21 22.86
CA THR A 262 2.42 -5.56 23.29
C THR A 262 3.66 -6.42 23.54
N SER A 263 4.65 -6.35 22.64
CA SER A 263 5.92 -7.05 22.81
C SER A 263 7.09 -6.34 22.10
N GLY A 264 8.30 -6.54 22.61
CA GLY A 264 9.54 -5.99 22.08
C GLY A 264 9.95 -4.69 22.75
N SER A 265 10.58 -3.77 22.02
CA SER A 265 10.99 -2.47 22.57
C SER A 265 10.92 -1.35 21.54
N VAL A 266 10.87 -0.12 22.04
CA VAL A 266 11.01 1.10 21.24
C VAL A 266 12.27 1.82 21.68
N ASP A 267 13.16 2.07 20.73
CA ASP A 267 14.36 2.86 20.90
C ASP A 267 14.15 4.22 20.22
N MET A 268 14.08 5.28 21.01
CA MET A 268 13.86 6.62 20.50
C MET A 268 15.12 7.24 19.88
N ALA A 269 16.30 6.64 20.09
CA ALA A 269 17.58 7.09 19.52
C ALA A 269 17.84 8.60 19.66
N GLY A 270 17.39 9.21 20.78
CA GLY A 270 17.54 10.64 21.04
C GLY A 270 16.47 11.53 20.41
N PHE A 271 15.54 10.98 19.64
CA PHE A 271 14.45 11.72 19.03
C PHE A 271 13.24 11.84 19.95
N ASN A 272 12.45 12.90 19.77
CA ASN A 272 11.21 13.09 20.52
C ASN A 272 10.11 12.16 20.00
N LEU A 273 9.35 11.60 20.94
CA LEU A 273 8.20 10.76 20.68
C LEU A 273 7.00 11.31 21.47
N SER A 274 5.93 11.71 20.78
CA SER A 274 4.70 12.18 21.44
C SER A 274 3.49 11.36 21.04
N MET A 275 2.58 11.12 21.97
CA MET A 275 1.30 10.44 21.71
C MET A 275 0.21 10.86 22.71
N PRO A 276 -1.08 10.64 22.38
CA PRO A 276 -2.18 10.94 23.30
C PRO A 276 -2.30 9.93 24.44
N SER A 277 -2.07 8.65 24.15
CA SER A 277 -2.18 7.55 25.12
C SER A 277 -1.12 6.48 24.87
N LEU A 278 -0.61 5.88 25.95
CA LEU A 278 0.47 4.88 25.93
C LEU A 278 0.17 3.73 26.91
N THR A 279 0.34 2.50 26.43
CA THR A 279 0.33 1.25 27.22
C THR A 279 1.56 0.42 26.89
N LEU A 280 2.35 0.02 27.90
CA LEU A 280 3.62 -0.67 27.69
C LEU A 280 3.61 -2.18 27.96
N ASN A 281 2.61 -2.74 28.67
CA ASN A 281 2.48 -4.18 28.93
C ASN A 281 3.77 -4.89 29.39
N GLY A 282 4.53 -4.27 30.30
CA GLY A 282 5.80 -4.79 30.83
C GLY A 282 7.02 -4.56 29.93
N ASN A 283 6.84 -3.99 28.74
CA ASN A 283 7.91 -3.71 27.79
C ASN A 283 8.60 -2.37 28.05
N THR A 284 9.64 -2.08 27.26
CA THR A 284 10.52 -0.93 27.45
C THR A 284 10.50 0.06 26.28
N VAL A 285 10.46 1.35 26.62
CA VAL A 285 10.82 2.47 25.74
C VAL A 285 12.12 3.08 26.23
N THR A 286 13.14 3.16 25.37
CA THR A 286 14.44 3.78 25.68
C THR A 286 14.52 5.14 25.00
N ARG A 287 14.80 6.20 25.77
CA ARG A 287 14.78 7.57 25.24
C ARG A 287 16.07 7.97 24.55
N ASN A 288 17.22 7.49 25.04
CA ASN A 288 18.54 7.89 24.54
C ASN A 288 18.70 9.43 24.46
N GLY A 289 18.16 10.16 25.44
CA GLY A 289 18.18 11.63 25.49
C GLY A 289 17.00 12.36 24.82
N GLY A 290 16.09 11.64 24.13
CA GLY A 290 14.87 12.21 23.56
C GLY A 290 13.77 12.46 24.59
N ALA A 291 12.81 13.34 24.27
CA ALA A 291 11.64 13.58 25.12
C ALA A 291 10.47 12.66 24.74
N LEU A 292 9.97 11.89 25.72
CA LEU A 292 8.72 11.14 25.60
C LEU A 292 7.58 11.99 26.18
N SER A 293 6.56 12.30 25.38
CA SER A 293 5.39 13.04 25.84
C SER A 293 4.11 12.22 25.65
N VAL A 294 3.34 12.05 26.72
CA VAL A 294 2.06 11.31 26.71
C VAL A 294 0.97 12.26 27.20
N ASN A 295 -0.12 12.38 26.43
CA ASN A 295 -1.23 13.30 26.71
C ASN A 295 -0.76 14.74 26.99
N GLY A 296 0.17 15.24 26.18
CA GLY A 296 0.74 16.59 26.31
C GLY A 296 1.74 16.78 27.46
N SER A 297 1.95 15.78 28.31
CA SER A 297 2.89 15.86 29.44
C SER A 297 4.18 15.10 29.14
N THR A 298 5.33 15.73 29.37
CA THR A 298 6.63 15.07 29.21
C THR A 298 6.93 14.15 30.39
N VAL A 299 7.28 12.90 30.09
CA VAL A 299 7.71 11.92 31.09
C VAL A 299 9.07 12.32 31.64
N ALA A 300 9.17 12.45 32.97
CA ALA A 300 10.36 12.91 33.66
C ALA A 300 11.62 12.09 33.31
N ALA A 301 12.79 12.75 33.31
CA ALA A 301 14.09 12.11 33.11
C ALA A 301 14.38 10.99 34.14
N GLY A 302 15.25 10.04 33.79
CA GLY A 302 15.55 8.86 34.60
C GLY A 302 14.68 7.62 34.31
N SER A 303 15.05 6.46 34.84
CA SER A 303 14.30 5.22 34.62
C SER A 303 13.00 5.20 35.42
N GLN A 304 11.85 5.07 34.76
CA GLN A 304 10.52 5.14 35.38
C GLN A 304 9.69 3.89 35.09
N SER A 305 9.01 3.35 36.11
CA SER A 305 7.99 2.30 35.95
C SER A 305 6.61 2.96 35.79
N VAL A 306 6.23 3.26 34.56
CA VAL A 306 5.00 4.00 34.20
C VAL A 306 4.30 3.34 33.03
N TYR A 307 3.00 3.61 32.86
CA TYR A 307 2.19 3.06 31.75
C TYR A 307 2.20 1.51 31.67
N GLY A 308 2.40 0.85 32.82
CA GLY A 308 2.48 -0.61 32.90
C GLY A 308 3.79 -1.21 32.39
N GLY A 309 4.86 -0.44 32.18
CA GLY A 309 6.17 -0.92 31.73
C GLY A 309 7.31 0.02 32.15
N THR A 310 8.42 0.01 31.41
CA THR A 310 9.62 0.80 31.74
C THR A 310 9.89 1.88 30.70
N VAL A 311 10.13 3.11 31.16
CA VAL A 311 10.71 4.20 30.35
C VAL A 311 12.14 4.41 30.81
N ALA A 312 13.10 3.99 29.99
CA ALA A 312 14.54 4.11 30.24
C ALA A 312 15.09 5.46 29.72
N PRO A 313 16.19 5.97 30.31
CA PRO A 313 16.89 7.17 29.82
C PRO A 313 17.39 7.06 28.37
#